data_AF-A0A358M986-F1
#
_entry.id   AF-A0A358M986-F1
#
_cell.length_a   1.000
_cell.length_b   1.000
_cell.length_c   1.000
_cell.angle_alpha   90.00
_cell.angle_beta   90.00
_cell.angle_gamma   90.00
#
_symmetry.space_group_name_H-M   'P 1'
#
loop_
_entity.id
_entity.type
_entity.pdbx_description
1 polymer ?
#
loop_
_entity_poly.entity_id
_entity_poly.type
_entity_poly.pdbx_seq_one_letter_code
_entity_poly.pdbx_strand_id
1 'polypeptide(L)'
;EPMTLYVRIPGWCTEYKGETENGFVRFRLTNGESAAVDLPMKLHFIEANPNAQDNSGRFAVMRGPLVYCMEGIDNGENLRDITLLESGRIEIREEEGLPAPAIYIDAERREKTAEFYRLKSNSRIKFTARLIPYFSICNRGATDLLVWTMVK
;
A
#
# COMPACT_ATOMS: atom_id res chain seq x y z
N GLU A 1 -9.24 40.39 -10.32
CA GLU A 1 -8.85 40.05 -11.71
C GLU A 1 -8.96 38.54 -11.90
N PRO A 2 -9.24 38.03 -13.10
CA PRO A 2 -9.25 36.59 -13.33
C PRO A 2 -7.84 36.01 -13.12
N MET A 3 -7.74 34.90 -12.37
CA MET A 3 -6.50 34.15 -12.19
C MET A 3 -6.62 32.73 -12.73
N THR A 4 -5.47 32.12 -12.99
CA THR A 4 -5.40 30.69 -13.33
C THR A 4 -4.69 29.94 -12.20
N LEU A 5 -5.35 28.92 -11.65
CA LEU A 5 -4.77 27.99 -10.70
C LEU A 5 -4.41 26.68 -11.42
N TYR A 6 -3.19 26.20 -11.21
CA TYR A 6 -2.70 24.91 -11.70
C TYR A 6 -2.59 23.96 -10.52
N VAL A 7 -3.38 22.89 -10.52
CA VAL A 7 -3.37 21.88 -9.45
C VAL A 7 -2.76 20.60 -9.99
N ARG A 8 -1.66 20.15 -9.39
CA ARG A 8 -1.00 18.91 -9.76
C ARG A 8 -1.94 17.73 -9.49
N ILE A 9 -2.12 16.87 -10.48
CA ILE A 9 -2.71 15.55 -10.30
C ILE A 9 -1.57 14.58 -9.97
N PRO A 10 -1.52 14.03 -8.75
CA PRO A 10 -0.48 13.08 -8.39
C PRO A 10 -0.55 11.82 -9.25
N GLY A 11 0.60 11.28 -9.67
CA GLY A 11 0.64 10.08 -10.51
C GLY A 11 0.03 8.82 -9.88
N TRP A 12 -0.13 8.79 -8.55
CA TRP A 12 -0.84 7.71 -7.84
C TRP A 12 -2.37 7.84 -7.94
N CYS A 13 -2.91 9.00 -8.32
CA CYS A 13 -4.33 9.25 -8.36
C CYS A 13 -4.89 8.85 -9.73
N THR A 14 -5.45 7.63 -9.81
CA THR A 14 -5.96 7.08 -11.08
C THR A 14 -7.37 7.57 -11.42
N GLU A 15 -8.07 8.18 -10.47
CA GLU A 15 -9.43 8.68 -10.63
C GLU A 15 -9.49 10.15 -10.23
N TYR A 16 -9.77 11.01 -11.19
CA TYR A 16 -9.95 12.45 -10.96
C TYR A 16 -10.82 13.01 -12.09
N LYS A 17 -11.34 14.23 -11.90
CA LYS A 17 -12.12 14.95 -12.91
C LYS A 17 -11.31 16.11 -13.47
N GLY A 18 -11.39 16.29 -14.79
CA GLY A 18 -10.77 17.40 -15.51
C GLY A 18 -9.71 16.96 -16.52
N GLU A 19 -9.48 17.79 -17.53
CA GLU A 19 -8.40 17.59 -18.49
C GLU A 19 -7.07 17.99 -17.87
N THR A 20 -6.04 17.18 -18.11
CA THR A 20 -4.69 17.45 -17.62
C THR A 20 -3.76 17.90 -18.74
N GLU A 21 -2.93 18.89 -18.43
CA GLU A 21 -1.82 19.31 -19.26
C GLU A 21 -0.54 19.21 -18.40
N ASN A 22 0.43 18.41 -18.85
CA ASN A 22 1.69 18.16 -18.12
C ASN A 22 1.49 17.75 -16.64
N GLY A 23 0.42 17.00 -16.34
CA GLY A 23 0.11 16.53 -14.98
C GLY A 23 -0.62 17.55 -14.10
N PHE A 24 -1.13 18.64 -14.64
CA PHE A 24 -1.91 19.65 -13.90
C PHE A 24 -3.31 19.81 -14.49
N VAL A 25 -4.32 19.93 -13.63
CA VAL A 25 -5.64 20.47 -14.00
C VAL A 25 -5.62 21.99 -13.83
N ARG A 26 -6.18 22.68 -14.81
CA ARG A 26 -6.24 24.13 -14.86
C ARG A 26 -7.63 24.65 -14.49
N PHE A 27 -7.70 25.55 -13.50
CA PHE A 27 -8.91 26.29 -13.15
C PHE A 27 -8.74 27.76 -13.50
N ARG A 28 -9.67 28.34 -14.25
CA ARG A 28 -9.79 29.80 -14.41
C ARG A 28 -10.80 30.28 -13.39
N LEU A 29 -10.37 31.18 -12.51
CA LEU A 29 -11.16 31.66 -11.39
C LEU A 29 -11.26 33.18 -11.43
N THR A 30 -12.40 33.70 -11.02
CA THR A 30 -12.68 35.11 -10.78
C THR A 30 -12.90 35.35 -9.28
N ASN A 31 -13.05 36.62 -8.87
CA ASN A 31 -13.17 36.98 -7.46
C ASN A 31 -14.38 36.27 -6.82
N GLY A 32 -14.13 35.47 -5.79
CA GLY A 32 -15.15 34.75 -5.03
C GLY A 32 -15.44 33.33 -5.51
N GLU A 33 -14.83 32.88 -6.61
CA GLU A 33 -14.94 31.48 -7.07
C GLU A 33 -13.98 30.55 -6.31
N SER A 34 -14.37 29.28 -6.19
CA SER A 34 -13.53 28.24 -5.60
C SER A 34 -13.32 27.10 -6.60
N ALA A 35 -12.13 26.50 -6.54
CA ALA A 35 -11.82 25.26 -7.24
C ALA A 35 -11.79 24.11 -6.22
N ALA A 36 -12.34 22.97 -6.60
CA ALA A 36 -12.25 21.73 -5.84
C ALA A 36 -11.68 20.63 -6.72
N VAL A 37 -10.76 19.85 -6.18
CA VAL A 37 -10.23 18.64 -6.79
C VAL A 37 -10.42 17.52 -5.80
N ASP A 38 -11.08 16.46 -6.23
CA ASP A 38 -11.16 15.22 -5.48
C ASP A 38 -9.99 14.32 -5.90
N LEU A 39 -9.20 13.86 -4.92
CA LEU A 39 -8.04 12.99 -5.11
C LEU A 39 -8.20 11.73 -4.24
N PRO A 40 -9.01 10.76 -4.68
CA PRO A 40 -9.29 9.56 -3.90
C PRO A 40 -8.01 8.79 -3.55
N MET A 41 -7.75 8.60 -2.25
CA MET A 41 -6.64 7.79 -1.76
C MET A 41 -7.01 6.30 -1.78
N LYS A 42 -7.11 5.72 -2.99
CA LYS A 42 -7.34 4.29 -3.17
C LYS A 42 -6.11 3.47 -2.77
N LEU A 43 -6.37 2.24 -2.35
CA LEU A 43 -5.33 1.24 -2.16
C LEU A 43 -4.91 0.69 -3.53
N HIS A 44 -3.61 0.59 -3.75
CA HIS A 44 -3.04 -0.01 -4.95
C HIS A 44 -1.97 -1.04 -4.55
N PHE A 45 -1.94 -2.16 -5.26
CA PHE A 45 -0.78 -3.03 -5.31
C PHE A 45 0.11 -2.56 -6.46
N ILE A 46 1.35 -2.20 -6.15
CA ILE A 46 2.32 -1.68 -7.11
C ILE A 46 3.29 -2.78 -7.48
N GLU A 47 3.37 -3.06 -8.78
CA GLU A 47 4.33 -4.00 -9.35
C GLU A 47 5.61 -3.26 -9.76
N ALA A 48 6.77 -3.88 -9.51
CA ALA A 48 8.04 -3.36 -10.00
C ALA A 48 8.24 -3.72 -11.48
N ASN A 49 9.07 -2.95 -12.19
CA ASN A 49 9.53 -3.35 -13.51
C ASN A 49 10.21 -4.74 -13.45
N PRO A 50 10.01 -5.65 -14.41
CA PRO A 50 10.62 -6.99 -14.39
C PRO A 50 12.16 -7.01 -14.30
N ASN A 51 12.83 -5.93 -14.68
CA ASN A 51 14.28 -5.79 -14.53
C ASN A 51 14.72 -5.62 -13.06
N ALA A 52 13.82 -5.25 -12.15
CA ALA A 52 14.05 -5.23 -10.71
C ALA A 52 13.84 -6.63 -10.11
N GLN A 53 14.80 -7.52 -10.38
CA GLN A 53 14.68 -8.96 -10.12
C GLN A 53 14.34 -9.29 -8.66
N ASP A 54 14.85 -8.53 -7.69
CA ASP A 54 14.58 -8.72 -6.25
C ASP A 54 13.08 -8.62 -5.88
N ASN A 55 12.30 -7.92 -6.70
CA ASN A 55 10.86 -7.71 -6.52
C ASN A 55 10.00 -8.58 -7.43
N SER A 56 10.59 -9.52 -8.17
CA SER A 56 9.85 -10.40 -9.07
C SER A 56 8.80 -11.22 -8.30
N GLY A 57 7.54 -11.17 -8.75
CA GLY A 57 6.41 -11.81 -8.07
C GLY A 57 6.03 -11.18 -6.74
N ARG A 58 6.46 -9.94 -6.48
CA ARG A 58 6.17 -9.18 -5.27
C ARG A 58 5.60 -7.81 -5.62
N PHE A 59 4.79 -7.29 -4.70
CA PHE A 59 4.10 -6.03 -4.84
C PHE A 59 4.26 -5.20 -3.57
N ALA A 60 4.26 -3.87 -3.74
CA ALA A 60 4.15 -2.94 -2.63
C ALA A 60 2.70 -2.51 -2.44
N VAL A 61 2.25 -2.38 -1.20
CA VAL A 61 0.93 -1.79 -0.91
C VAL A 61 1.08 -0.29 -0.77
N MET A 62 0.30 0.47 -1.54
CA MET A 62 0.25 1.93 -1.45
C MET A 62 -1.17 2.42 -1.22
N ARG A 63 -1.31 3.54 -0.49
CA ARG A 63 -2.57 4.28 -0.37
C ARG A 63 -2.31 5.77 -0.52
N GLY A 64 -2.77 6.34 -1.63
CA GLY A 64 -2.36 7.68 -2.04
C GLY A 64 -0.82 7.77 -2.17
N PRO A 65 -0.16 8.78 -1.57
CA PRO A 65 1.30 8.91 -1.64
C PRO A 65 2.06 7.99 -0.67
N LEU A 66 1.37 7.21 0.16
CA LEU A 66 1.98 6.46 1.24
C LEU A 66 2.30 5.03 0.81
N VAL A 67 3.56 4.62 1.02
CA VAL A 67 4.00 3.22 0.93
C VAL A 67 3.79 2.55 2.28
N TYR A 68 3.29 1.32 2.27
CA TYR A 68 3.04 0.52 3.46
C TYR A 68 3.99 -0.66 3.57
N CYS A 69 4.16 -1.16 4.80
CA CYS A 69 5.00 -2.30 5.12
C CYS A 69 4.41 -3.16 6.23
N MET A 70 4.84 -4.41 6.32
CA MET A 70 4.61 -5.30 7.45
C MET A 70 5.79 -5.25 8.41
N GLU A 71 5.52 -5.13 9.71
CA GLU A 71 6.49 -5.37 10.78
C GLU A 71 6.22 -6.72 11.46
N GLY A 72 7.29 -7.40 11.91
CA GLY A 72 7.19 -8.71 12.58
C GLY A 72 6.48 -8.66 13.92
N ILE A 73 6.48 -7.52 14.61
CA ILE A 73 5.72 -7.33 15.84
C ILE A 73 4.21 -7.48 15.64
N ASP A 74 3.71 -7.20 14.43
CA ASP A 74 2.28 -7.32 14.09
C ASP A 74 1.96 -8.64 13.37
N ASN A 75 2.89 -9.14 12.56
CA ASN A 75 2.63 -10.22 11.61
C ASN A 75 3.39 -11.52 11.95
N GLY A 76 4.18 -11.50 13.02
CA GLY A 76 5.07 -12.58 13.44
C GLY A 76 6.30 -12.74 12.54
N GLU A 77 6.98 -13.86 12.72
CA GLU A 77 8.21 -14.20 11.99
C GLU A 77 7.95 -14.56 10.51
N ASN A 78 9.03 -14.58 9.72
CA ASN A 78 9.04 -15.04 8.34
C ASN A 78 8.10 -14.25 7.42
N LEU A 79 8.14 -12.92 7.52
CA LEU A 79 7.31 -12.02 6.71
C LEU A 79 7.35 -12.32 5.21
N ARG A 80 8.51 -12.79 4.70
CA ARG A 80 8.70 -13.14 3.29
C ARG A 80 7.82 -14.30 2.81
N ASP A 81 7.26 -15.09 3.72
CA ASP A 81 6.35 -16.21 3.44
C ASP A 81 4.87 -15.80 3.43
N ILE A 82 4.57 -14.55 3.79
CA ILE A 82 3.22 -14.02 3.78
C ILE A 82 2.81 -13.71 2.34
N THR A 83 1.60 -14.14 1.98
CA THR A 83 0.91 -13.78 0.75
C THR A 83 -0.35 -13.02 1.12
N LEU A 84 -0.51 -11.80 0.63
CA LEU A 84 -1.75 -11.03 0.78
C LEU A 84 -2.79 -11.53 -0.22
N LEU A 85 -4.06 -11.56 0.18
CA LEU A 85 -5.17 -12.00 -0.65
C LEU A 85 -5.93 -10.78 -1.16
N GLU A 86 -5.71 -10.38 -2.41
CA GLU A 86 -6.31 -9.16 -2.97
C GLU A 86 -7.83 -9.29 -3.17
N SER A 87 -8.31 -10.51 -3.39
CA SER A 87 -9.74 -10.81 -3.45
C SER A 87 -10.39 -10.97 -2.07
N GLY A 88 -9.60 -10.86 -1.00
CA GLY A 88 -10.04 -11.01 0.38
C GLY A 88 -10.57 -9.71 0.99
N ARG A 89 -10.77 -9.73 2.31
CA ARG A 89 -11.15 -8.53 3.06
C ARG A 89 -9.97 -7.56 3.14
N ILE A 90 -10.25 -6.29 2.83
CA ILE A 90 -9.33 -5.16 3.00
C ILE A 90 -10.03 -4.12 3.88
N GLU A 91 -9.38 -3.70 4.96
CA GLU A 91 -9.88 -2.65 5.85
C GLU A 91 -8.83 -1.60 6.13
N ILE A 92 -9.30 -0.36 6.22
CA ILE A 92 -8.48 0.80 6.56
C ILE A 92 -8.98 1.29 7.91
N ARG A 93 -8.10 1.36 8.90
CA ARG A 93 -8.45 1.72 10.27
C ARG A 93 -7.54 2.82 10.79
N GLU A 94 -8.14 3.86 11.35
CA GLU A 94 -7.41 4.82 12.17
C GLU A 94 -7.02 4.17 13.49
N GLU A 95 -5.80 4.42 13.93
CA GLU A 95 -5.25 3.87 15.18
C GLU A 95 -4.53 4.96 15.94
N GLU A 96 -4.69 4.95 17.25
CA GLU A 96 -3.99 5.89 18.13
C GLU A 96 -2.48 5.68 18.02
N GLY A 97 -1.73 6.79 17.89
CA GLY A 97 -0.28 6.77 17.75
C GLY A 97 0.23 6.51 16.34
N LEU A 98 -0.64 6.22 15.36
CA LEU A 98 -0.23 6.17 13.95
C LEU A 98 -0.59 7.46 13.21
N PRO A 99 0.38 8.06 12.48
CA PRO A 99 0.17 9.31 11.74
C PRO A 99 -0.68 9.15 10.46
N ALA A 100 -0.96 7.92 10.05
CA ALA A 100 -1.87 7.58 8.96
C ALA A 100 -2.52 6.21 9.24
N PRO A 101 -3.71 5.93 8.66
CA PRO A 101 -4.44 4.69 8.93
C PRO A 101 -3.61 3.44 8.65
N ALA A 102 -3.73 2.42 9.50
CA ALA A 102 -3.24 1.08 9.22
C ALA A 102 -4.14 0.38 8.20
N ILE A 103 -3.56 -0.58 7.48
CA ILE A 103 -4.27 -1.41 6.50
C ILE A 103 -4.26 -2.86 6.98
N TYR A 104 -5.44 -3.47 7.00
CA TYR A 104 -5.65 -4.86 7.35
C TYR A 104 -6.07 -5.63 6.11
N ILE A 105 -5.36 -6.68 5.75
CA ILE A 105 -5.63 -7.48 4.55
C ILE A 105 -5.63 -8.95 4.93
N ASP A 106 -6.61 -9.72 4.44
CA ASP A 106 -6.57 -11.17 4.56
C ASP A 106 -5.30 -11.72 3.92
N ALA A 107 -4.65 -12.65 4.60
CA ALA A 107 -3.35 -13.16 4.22
C ALA A 107 -3.23 -14.66 4.52
N GLU A 108 -2.27 -15.29 3.88
CA GLU A 108 -1.91 -16.67 4.14
C GLU A 108 -0.39 -16.88 4.16
N ARG A 109 0.06 -17.88 4.91
CA ARG A 109 1.45 -18.38 4.89
C ARG A 109 1.51 -19.89 5.02
N ARG A 110 2.67 -20.51 4.78
CA ARG A 110 2.82 -21.95 4.94
C ARG A 110 2.83 -22.33 6.42
N GLU A 111 2.42 -23.56 6.72
CA GLU A 111 2.63 -24.16 8.04
C GLU A 111 4.13 -24.38 8.31
N LYS A 112 4.55 -24.12 9.55
CA LYS A 112 5.91 -24.40 10.02
C LYS A 112 6.18 -25.91 9.91
N THR A 113 7.40 -26.27 9.51
CA THR A 113 7.88 -27.65 9.43
C THR A 113 9.32 -27.71 9.94
N ALA A 114 9.72 -28.88 10.45
CA ALA A 114 11.11 -29.14 10.86
C ALA A 114 12.01 -29.51 9.66
N GLU A 115 11.43 -30.00 8.56
CA GLU A 115 12.17 -30.41 7.37
C GLU A 115 12.64 -29.19 6.56
N PHE A 116 13.94 -29.15 6.20
CA PHE A 116 14.47 -28.11 5.31
C PHE A 116 13.93 -28.22 3.88
N TYR A 117 13.69 -29.45 3.41
CA TYR A 117 13.17 -29.73 2.07
C TYR A 117 12.09 -30.82 2.17
N ARG A 118 10.95 -30.61 1.50
CA ARG A 118 9.83 -31.56 1.43
C ARG A 118 9.07 -31.40 0.12
N LEU A 119 8.24 -32.38 -0.23
CA LEU A 119 7.29 -32.22 -1.33
C LEU A 119 6.34 -31.03 -1.09
N LYS A 120 5.95 -30.36 -2.17
CA LYS A 120 5.08 -29.18 -2.11
C LYS A 120 3.77 -29.53 -1.41
N SER A 121 3.47 -28.79 -0.34
CA SER A 121 2.18 -28.83 0.34
C SER A 121 1.34 -27.59 0.00
N ASN A 122 0.04 -27.81 -0.14
CA ASN A 122 -0.94 -26.74 -0.31
C ASN A 122 -1.53 -26.27 1.03
N SER A 123 -1.11 -26.83 2.17
CA SER A 123 -1.60 -26.34 3.46
C SER A 123 -1.14 -24.90 3.71
N ARG A 124 -2.07 -24.07 4.19
CA ARG A 124 -1.89 -22.64 4.44
C ARG A 124 -2.61 -22.25 5.73
N ILE A 125 -1.95 -21.42 6.52
CA ILE A 125 -2.53 -20.77 7.69
C ILE A 125 -3.03 -19.41 7.22
N LYS A 126 -4.34 -19.18 7.34
CA LYS A 126 -4.97 -17.89 7.05
C LYS A 126 -5.00 -17.00 8.29
N PHE A 127 -4.82 -15.71 8.09
CA PHE A 127 -4.86 -14.68 9.13
C PHE A 127 -5.11 -13.31 8.49
N THR A 128 -5.22 -12.26 9.30
CA THR A 128 -5.27 -10.88 8.80
C THR A 128 -3.92 -10.22 9.04
N ALA A 129 -3.23 -9.86 7.97
CA ALA A 129 -1.99 -9.10 8.04
C ALA A 129 -2.29 -7.64 8.34
N ARG A 130 -1.43 -7.01 9.15
CA ARG A 130 -1.48 -5.57 9.46
C ARG A 130 -0.29 -4.88 8.83
N LEU A 131 -0.57 -3.84 8.05
CA LEU A 131 0.41 -3.00 7.41
C LEU A 131 0.33 -1.58 7.97
N ILE A 132 1.49 -0.97 8.18
CA ILE A 132 1.62 0.41 8.63
C ILE A 132 2.34 1.26 7.57
N PRO A 133 2.20 2.60 7.60
CA PRO A 133 3.00 3.46 6.75
C PRO A 133 4.50 3.22 6.96
N TYR A 134 5.26 3.08 5.88
CA TYR A 134 6.70 2.78 5.92
C TYR A 134 7.49 3.79 6.76
N PHE A 135 7.09 5.05 6.77
CA PHE A 135 7.79 6.08 7.56
C PHE A 135 7.58 5.95 9.09
N SER A 136 6.64 5.11 9.54
CA SER A 136 6.34 4.88 10.97
C SER A 136 7.01 3.64 11.59
N ILE A 137 7.87 2.95 10.83
CA ILE A 137 8.57 1.74 11.28
C ILE A 137 9.56 2.00 12.43
N CYS A 138 9.99 0.94 13.12
CA CYS A 138 11.03 0.96 14.14
C CYS A 138 10.71 1.81 15.39
N ASN A 139 9.46 2.22 15.58
CA ASN A 139 9.01 2.97 16.76
C ASN A 139 8.45 2.08 17.88
N ARG A 140 8.44 0.75 17.69
CA ARG A 140 7.81 -0.23 18.61
C ARG A 140 8.74 -1.38 19.02
N GLY A 141 10.04 -1.21 18.80
CA GLY A 141 11.06 -2.23 19.07
C GLY A 141 11.64 -2.85 17.80
N ALA A 142 12.75 -3.57 17.97
CA ALA A 142 13.44 -4.23 16.85
C ALA A 142 12.65 -5.44 16.36
N THR A 143 12.35 -5.49 15.07
CA THR A 143 11.62 -6.58 14.43
C THR A 143 11.90 -6.62 12.92
N ASP A 144 11.51 -7.72 12.28
CA ASP A 144 11.60 -7.85 10.82
C ASP A 144 10.70 -6.84 10.10
N LEU A 145 11.09 -6.44 8.89
CA LEU A 145 10.37 -5.50 8.05
C LEU A 145 10.25 -6.03 6.62
N LEU A 146 9.07 -5.87 6.01
CA LEU A 146 8.88 -6.17 4.59
C LEU A 146 7.95 -5.16 3.90
N VAL A 147 8.43 -4.57 2.79
CA VAL A 147 7.63 -3.71 1.89
C VAL A 147 7.07 -4.52 0.72
N TRP A 148 7.93 -5.28 0.04
CA TRP A 148 7.59 -6.05 -1.15
C TRP A 148 7.13 -7.47 -0.80
N THR A 149 5.84 -7.73 -0.88
CA THR A 149 5.19 -8.98 -0.45
C THR A 149 4.54 -9.71 -1.62
N MET A 150 4.30 -11.01 -1.47
CA MET A 150 3.50 -11.75 -2.44
C MET A 150 2.04 -11.31 -2.33
N VAL A 151 1.36 -11.26 -3.47
CA VAL A 151 -0.08 -10.98 -3.57
C VAL A 151 -0.70 -12.05 -4.46
N LYS A 152 -1.91 -12.47 -4.13
CA LYS A 152 -2.67 -13.49 -4.84
C LYS A 152 -4.16 -13.14 -4.86
#